data_AF-A0A2I0ELL0-F1
#
_entry.id   AF-A0A2I0ELL0-F1
#
_cell.length_a   1.000
_cell.length_b   1.000
_cell.length_c   1.000
_cell.angle_alpha   90.00
_cell.angle_beta   90.00
_cell.angle_gamma   90.00
#
_symmetry.space_group_name_H-M   'P 1'
#
loop_
_entity.id
_entity.type
_entity.pdbx_description
1 polymer ?
#
loop_
_entity_poly.entity_id
_entity_poly.type
_entity_poly.pdbx_seq_one_letter_code
_entity_poly.pdbx_strand_id
1 'polypeptide(L)'
;MNKKKDMTQTPFLKRNKLSSHFKQLPYLSACAFFGMMSLTTIAQADMAGGEDARTPAAAVDTSAPIAALSKLSSLENAKPLEVTVPDIQSFKTKAGIPVLFVPTTTLPIVDIDLRFNAGSARDGTISKSGFGIANMTATMLEQGSKRLDENAFTRAVETLGISLGSSAYKDMFIVSLRSLSDDKHLLPAVDLMTQMLTEPRFDEQILARNKARLLVGLQQQKQDPGSLASIAFSKALYGDHPYAHPSVGTLESVPNIDRQQLIDFKNRYLVAANASLAMTGNLTLAQAKNLAEEITADLPAGQAAAALPEPKPLTQPQHIHIPFPSTQTTVLMGQLGEKRATDPQAQQKQTNFAVGNEVLAGGDFNARLMTEVRQNLGYTYGISGSMNPMLARGPYQIGFSTRNDKARAAIDASLNVINETLDKGITSDEMKLTTDNLKNSFPMGFASNAGINSLIGMMNFYQLPNSYLTNYVNRIEQVKLSEVNQTLRDTLKPDNFLIVTVGEVNPWDEKKAKKKS
;
A
#
# COMPACT_ATOMS: atom_id res chain seq x y z
N MET A 1 2.01 -21.71 63.44
CA MET A 1 1.41 -21.30 64.73
C MET A 1 0.50 -20.10 64.47
N ASN A 2 -0.76 -20.20 64.90
CA ASN A 2 -1.86 -19.24 64.74
C ASN A 2 -1.53 -17.82 65.22
N LYS A 3 -2.10 -16.79 64.57
CA LYS A 3 -3.24 -16.02 65.13
C LYS A 3 -3.81 -14.98 64.15
N LYS A 4 -5.12 -15.14 63.91
CA LYS A 4 -6.10 -14.12 63.48
C LYS A 4 -6.43 -13.14 64.62
N LYS A 5 -6.98 -11.97 64.24
CA LYS A 5 -8.15 -11.22 64.78
C LYS A 5 -7.93 -9.71 64.62
N ASP A 6 -8.88 -8.79 64.51
CA ASP A 6 -10.33 -8.65 64.21
C ASP A 6 -10.46 -7.11 64.02
N MET A 7 -11.01 -6.55 62.94
CA MET A 7 -12.43 -6.26 62.65
C MET A 7 -13.15 -5.38 63.71
N THR A 8 -13.51 -4.13 63.34
CA THR A 8 -14.72 -3.34 63.73
C THR A 8 -14.65 -1.95 63.05
N GLN A 9 -15.50 -1.63 62.07
CA GLN A 9 -16.86 -1.05 62.12
C GLN A 9 -16.93 0.49 61.95
N THR A 10 -17.66 0.87 60.90
CA THR A 10 -18.21 2.16 60.40
C THR A 10 -19.12 2.89 61.44
N PRO A 11 -19.59 4.18 61.30
CA PRO A 11 -20.48 4.62 60.20
C PRO A 11 -20.56 6.14 59.81
N PHE A 12 -21.10 6.36 58.59
CA PHE A 12 -22.14 7.35 58.18
C PHE A 12 -21.87 8.88 58.00
N LEU A 13 -21.95 9.28 56.71
CA LEU A 13 -22.85 10.28 56.08
C LEU A 13 -22.73 11.79 56.39
N LYS A 14 -22.46 12.59 55.33
CA LYS A 14 -23.39 13.64 54.88
C LYS A 14 -23.14 14.06 53.42
N ARG A 15 -24.26 14.13 52.68
CA ARG A 15 -24.44 14.66 51.32
C ARG A 15 -24.15 16.16 51.28
N ASN A 16 -23.67 16.67 50.14
CA ASN A 16 -24.11 17.95 49.62
C ASN A 16 -24.20 17.92 48.08
N LYS A 17 -25.24 18.58 47.59
CA LYS A 17 -25.73 18.67 46.21
C LYS A 17 -25.53 20.12 45.72
N LEU A 18 -25.49 20.27 44.39
CA LEU A 18 -25.61 21.49 43.56
C LEU A 18 -24.31 22.31 43.47
N SER A 19 -23.87 22.80 42.31
CA SER A 19 -24.64 23.38 41.19
C SER A 19 -24.03 23.18 39.80
N SER A 20 -24.91 23.22 38.81
CA SER A 20 -24.72 23.25 37.36
C SER A 20 -24.17 24.59 36.82
N HIS A 21 -23.30 24.56 35.81
CA HIS A 21 -23.53 25.06 34.43
C HIS A 21 -22.23 25.34 33.62
N PHE A 22 -22.40 25.24 32.28
CA PHE A 22 -21.50 25.56 31.15
C PHE A 22 -20.29 24.65 30.90
N LYS A 23 -20.22 23.81 29.85
CA LYS A 23 -20.35 23.90 28.36
C LYS A 23 -18.98 23.96 27.69
N GLN A 24 -18.84 23.11 26.66
CA GLN A 24 -17.83 23.04 25.58
C GLN A 24 -16.51 22.29 25.89
N LEU A 25 -16.47 21.00 25.55
CA LEU A 25 -15.24 20.29 25.16
C LEU A 25 -15.23 20.12 23.62
N PRO A 26 -14.15 20.50 22.92
CA PRO A 26 -14.01 20.19 21.51
C PRO A 26 -13.49 18.75 21.32
N TYR A 27 -14.01 18.13 20.27
CA TYR A 27 -13.60 16.84 19.73
C TYR A 27 -12.10 16.83 19.40
N LEU A 28 -11.34 15.90 19.99
CA LEU A 28 -9.98 15.56 19.59
C LEU A 28 -10.04 14.30 18.73
N SER A 29 -9.82 14.50 17.43
CA SER A 29 -9.85 13.51 16.36
C SER A 29 -8.85 12.38 16.57
N ALA A 30 -9.37 11.16 16.54
CA ALA A 30 -8.60 9.95 16.31
C ALA A 30 -8.36 9.81 14.80
N CYS A 31 -7.17 10.19 14.31
CA CYS A 31 -6.71 9.84 12.97
C CYS A 31 -5.78 8.63 13.09
N ALA A 32 -6.34 7.45 12.82
CA ALA A 32 -5.59 6.23 12.58
C ALA A 32 -5.08 6.26 11.13
N PHE A 33 -3.77 6.07 10.95
CA PHE A 33 -3.10 5.92 9.67
C PHE A 33 -3.57 4.61 8.99
N PHE A 34 -4.51 4.72 8.06
CA PHE A 34 -4.75 3.72 7.04
C PHE A 34 -3.79 3.97 5.88
N GLY A 35 -2.93 2.99 5.60
CA GLY A 35 -2.15 2.95 4.37
C GLY A 35 -3.09 3.03 3.15
N MET A 36 -2.69 3.85 2.17
CA MET A 36 -3.41 4.15 0.93
C MET A 36 -4.03 2.90 0.26
N MET A 37 -5.28 2.61 0.60
CA MET A 37 -6.28 2.33 -0.42
C MET A 37 -6.82 3.69 -0.84
N SER A 38 -6.97 3.90 -2.15
CA SER A 38 -7.78 4.99 -2.69
C SER A 38 -9.23 4.82 -2.20
N LEU A 39 -9.52 5.35 -1.03
CA LEU A 39 -10.87 5.56 -0.53
C LEU A 39 -11.49 6.66 -1.40
N THR A 40 -12.27 6.27 -2.39
CA THR A 40 -13.28 7.17 -2.95
C THR A 40 -14.27 7.47 -1.82
N THR A 41 -14.17 8.66 -1.26
CA THR A 41 -15.18 9.21 -0.35
C THR A 41 -16.52 9.26 -1.08
N ILE A 42 -17.40 8.30 -0.81
CA ILE A 42 -18.80 8.37 -1.21
C ILE A 42 -19.48 9.35 -0.25
N ALA A 43 -19.79 10.55 -0.74
CA ALA A 43 -20.66 11.47 -0.03
C ALA A 43 -22.03 10.80 0.17
N GLN A 44 -22.43 10.58 1.43
CA GLN A 44 -23.81 10.30 1.78
C GLN A 44 -24.59 11.61 1.66
N ALA A 45 -25.43 11.73 0.64
CA ALA A 45 -26.45 12.76 0.60
C ALA A 45 -27.64 12.30 1.44
N ASP A 46 -27.89 13.00 2.55
CA ASP A 46 -29.16 12.94 3.28
C ASP A 46 -30.29 13.38 2.34
N MET A 47 -31.19 12.46 2.00
CA MET A 47 -32.42 12.77 1.27
C MET A 47 -33.49 13.14 2.30
N ALA A 48 -33.60 14.43 2.58
CA ALA A 48 -34.78 15.01 3.23
C ALA A 48 -35.93 15.14 2.22
N GLY A 49 -37.14 14.90 2.72
CA GLY A 49 -38.39 14.70 2.00
C GLY A 49 -38.74 15.68 0.87
N GLY A 50 -39.43 15.11 -0.12
CA GLY A 50 -40.08 15.81 -1.23
C GLY A 50 -40.79 14.80 -2.13
N GLU A 51 -41.85 14.16 -1.63
CA GLU A 51 -42.85 13.53 -2.50
C GLU A 51 -43.58 14.64 -3.25
N ASP A 52 -43.36 14.76 -4.56
CA ASP A 52 -44.46 14.88 -5.53
C ASP A 52 -43.92 14.92 -6.98
N ALA A 53 -44.67 14.27 -7.87
CA ALA A 53 -44.49 14.15 -9.33
C ALA A 53 -43.46 13.13 -9.85
N ARG A 54 -43.82 11.83 -9.84
CA ARG A 54 -43.28 10.85 -10.81
C ARG A 54 -44.31 10.55 -11.89
N THR A 55 -44.11 11.11 -13.07
CA THR A 55 -44.64 10.56 -14.32
C THR A 55 -44.08 9.13 -14.49
N PRO A 56 -44.83 8.14 -15.01
CA PRO A 56 -44.30 6.81 -15.21
C PRO A 56 -43.13 6.91 -16.21
N ALA A 57 -41.91 6.59 -15.76
CA ALA A 57 -40.79 6.45 -16.67
C ALA A 57 -41.13 5.33 -17.65
N ALA A 58 -41.17 5.65 -18.94
CA ALA A 58 -41.30 4.65 -19.99
C ALA A 58 -40.23 3.58 -19.78
N ALA A 59 -40.62 2.30 -19.89
CA ALA A 59 -39.70 1.18 -19.78
C ALA A 59 -38.56 1.39 -20.77
N VAL A 60 -37.35 1.64 -20.26
CA VAL A 60 -36.15 1.77 -21.08
C VAL A 60 -35.81 0.38 -21.60
N ASP A 61 -35.91 0.18 -22.90
CA ASP A 61 -35.44 -1.03 -23.55
C ASP A 61 -33.90 -1.08 -23.46
N THR A 62 -33.40 -1.92 -22.56
CA THR A 62 -31.96 -2.11 -22.34
C THR A 62 -31.27 -2.84 -23.49
N SER A 63 -32.03 -3.37 -24.47
CA SER A 63 -31.49 -3.99 -25.68
C SER A 63 -31.40 -3.03 -26.88
N ALA A 64 -32.01 -1.83 -26.77
CA ALA A 64 -31.94 -0.83 -27.82
C ALA A 64 -30.51 -0.22 -27.89
N PRO A 65 -29.92 -0.09 -29.09
CA PRO A 65 -28.62 0.56 -29.23
C PRO A 65 -28.72 2.01 -28.72
N ILE A 66 -27.75 2.41 -27.89
CA ILE A 66 -27.70 3.75 -27.33
C ILE A 66 -27.62 4.75 -28.49
N ALA A 67 -28.73 5.47 -28.76
CA ALA A 67 -28.86 6.39 -29.89
C ALA A 67 -27.83 7.55 -29.89
N ALA A 68 -27.10 7.73 -28.77
CA ALA A 68 -26.01 8.70 -28.66
C ALA A 68 -24.67 8.18 -29.22
N LEU A 69 -24.48 6.86 -29.42
CA LEU A 69 -23.25 6.30 -29.99
C LEU A 69 -22.99 6.82 -31.41
N SER A 70 -24.03 6.95 -32.23
CA SER A 70 -23.94 7.51 -33.59
C SER A 70 -23.70 9.04 -33.60
N LYS A 71 -23.80 9.71 -32.45
CA LYS A 71 -23.52 11.15 -32.28
C LYS A 71 -22.16 11.42 -31.63
N LEU A 72 -21.41 10.37 -31.27
CA LEU A 72 -20.07 10.45 -30.69
C LEU A 72 -18.96 10.46 -31.77
N SER A 73 -19.23 11.05 -32.95
CA SER A 73 -18.23 11.26 -34.01
C SER A 73 -17.05 12.16 -33.60
N SER A 74 -17.15 12.82 -32.45
CA SER A 74 -16.02 13.52 -31.82
C SER A 74 -14.90 12.58 -31.37
N LEU A 75 -15.21 11.31 -31.07
CA LEU A 75 -14.19 10.29 -30.73
C LEU A 75 -13.47 9.77 -31.97
N GLU A 76 -14.12 9.74 -33.13
CA GLU A 76 -13.51 9.30 -34.40
C GLU A 76 -12.38 10.23 -34.86
N ASN A 77 -12.40 11.49 -34.40
CA ASN A 77 -11.41 12.52 -34.71
C ASN A 77 -10.53 12.90 -33.50
N ALA A 78 -10.52 12.08 -32.44
CA ALA A 78 -9.66 12.34 -31.29
C ALA A 78 -8.19 12.25 -31.72
N LYS A 79 -7.44 13.34 -31.53
CA LYS A 79 -6.00 13.35 -31.79
C LYS A 79 -5.32 12.28 -30.91
N PRO A 80 -4.30 11.56 -31.43
CA PRO A 80 -3.47 10.69 -30.60
C PRO A 80 -2.98 11.46 -29.36
N LEU A 81 -3.01 10.80 -28.21
CA LEU A 81 -2.51 11.38 -26.97
C LEU A 81 -1.00 11.62 -27.08
N GLU A 82 -0.59 12.87 -27.08
CA GLU A 82 0.82 13.23 -26.91
C GLU A 82 1.16 13.18 -25.41
N VAL A 83 1.85 12.11 -25.01
CA VAL A 83 2.30 11.92 -23.63
C VAL A 83 3.67 12.58 -23.45
N THR A 84 3.71 13.71 -22.74
CA THR A 84 4.95 14.29 -22.26
C THR A 84 5.28 13.72 -20.89
N VAL A 85 6.24 12.80 -20.82
CA VAL A 85 6.74 12.31 -19.53
C VAL A 85 7.62 13.36 -18.84
N PRO A 86 7.71 13.35 -17.50
CA PRO A 86 8.58 14.28 -16.79
C PRO A 86 10.05 14.14 -17.19
N ASP A 87 10.76 15.27 -17.33
CA ASP A 87 12.20 15.30 -17.55
C ASP A 87 12.93 14.93 -16.25
N ILE A 88 13.53 13.74 -16.23
CA ILE A 88 14.23 13.20 -15.05
C ILE A 88 15.70 13.56 -15.13
N GLN A 89 16.14 14.39 -14.19
CA GLN A 89 17.53 14.74 -13.99
C GLN A 89 18.15 13.80 -12.95
N SER A 90 19.22 13.09 -13.34
CA SER A 90 19.91 12.14 -12.47
C SER A 90 21.30 12.65 -12.10
N PHE A 91 21.66 12.55 -10.82
CA PHE A 91 23.00 12.82 -10.33
C PHE A 91 23.30 12.01 -9.07
N LYS A 92 24.49 12.17 -8.49
CA LYS A 92 24.88 11.56 -7.20
C LYS A 92 25.39 12.64 -6.26
N THR A 93 25.13 12.45 -4.97
CA THR A 93 25.76 13.27 -3.93
C THR A 93 27.23 12.87 -3.74
N LYS A 94 28.02 13.67 -3.00
CA LYS A 94 29.40 13.30 -2.61
C LYS A 94 29.48 12.00 -1.83
N ALA A 95 28.44 11.69 -1.05
CA ALA A 95 28.31 10.42 -0.31
C ALA A 95 27.95 9.22 -1.22
N GLY A 96 27.79 9.45 -2.53
CA GLY A 96 27.50 8.41 -3.53
C GLY A 96 26.02 8.04 -3.66
N ILE A 97 25.12 8.75 -2.98
CA ILE A 97 23.68 8.49 -3.00
C ILE A 97 23.11 8.89 -4.36
N PRO A 98 22.43 7.98 -5.09
CA PRO A 98 21.77 8.33 -6.35
C PRO A 98 20.57 9.23 -6.09
N VAL A 99 20.44 10.27 -6.91
CA VAL A 99 19.40 11.28 -6.83
C VAL A 99 18.66 11.35 -8.16
N LEU A 100 17.33 11.22 -8.12
CA LEU A 100 16.46 11.56 -9.24
C LEU A 100 15.67 12.83 -8.89
N PHE A 101 15.69 13.79 -9.81
CA PHE A 101 15.07 15.10 -9.64
C PHE A 101 14.19 15.44 -10.84
N VAL A 102 12.98 15.93 -10.58
CA VAL A 102 12.09 16.50 -11.60
C VAL A 102 11.73 17.95 -11.20
N PRO A 103 12.15 18.97 -11.97
CA PRO A 103 11.76 20.34 -11.71
C PRO A 103 10.29 20.57 -12.09
N THR A 104 9.55 21.27 -11.22
CA THR A 104 8.16 21.69 -11.48
C THR A 104 7.99 23.15 -11.02
N THR A 105 7.41 24.02 -11.84
CA THR A 105 7.29 25.46 -11.48
C THR A 105 5.85 25.89 -11.16
N THR A 106 4.88 24.98 -11.24
CA THR A 106 3.45 25.30 -11.08
C THR A 106 3.08 25.73 -9.66
N LEU A 107 3.72 25.13 -8.65
CA LEU A 107 3.47 25.43 -7.24
C LEU A 107 4.81 25.66 -6.53
N PRO A 108 4.90 26.60 -5.58
CA PRO A 108 6.11 26.88 -4.82
C PRO A 108 6.32 25.85 -3.70
N ILE A 109 6.35 24.56 -4.06
CA ILE A 109 6.53 23.44 -3.13
C ILE A 109 7.62 22.48 -3.63
N VAL A 110 8.16 21.71 -2.70
CA VAL A 110 9.10 20.61 -2.96
C VAL A 110 8.63 19.39 -2.18
N ASP A 111 8.59 18.25 -2.88
CA ASP A 111 8.46 16.91 -2.35
C ASP A 111 9.82 16.22 -2.36
N ILE A 112 10.18 15.59 -1.25
CA ILE A 112 11.46 14.92 -1.03
C ILE A 112 11.16 13.54 -0.45
N ASP A 113 11.69 12.49 -1.08
CA ASP A 113 11.62 11.11 -0.60
C ASP A 113 13.04 10.56 -0.45
N LEU A 114 13.48 10.34 0.79
CA LEU A 114 14.69 9.59 1.08
C LEU A 114 14.33 8.15 1.40
N ARG A 115 14.73 7.22 0.54
CA ARG A 115 14.40 5.79 0.66
C ARG A 115 15.63 4.98 1.00
N PHE A 116 15.44 3.95 1.82
CA PHE A 116 16.47 2.99 2.18
C PHE A 116 15.98 1.56 1.94
N ASN A 117 16.87 0.65 1.55
CA ASN A 117 16.60 -0.80 1.52
C ASN A 117 16.62 -1.35 2.95
N ALA A 118 15.56 -1.01 3.69
CA ALA A 118 15.47 -1.08 5.14
C ALA A 118 14.03 -1.34 5.60
N GLY A 119 13.28 -2.20 4.90
CA GLY A 119 11.95 -2.60 5.35
C GLY A 119 11.98 -3.66 6.47
N SER A 120 10.79 -4.05 6.91
CA SER A 120 10.55 -5.13 7.89
C SER A 120 11.15 -6.48 7.51
N ALA A 121 11.45 -6.72 6.23
CA ALA A 121 12.22 -7.90 5.80
C ALA A 121 13.64 -7.94 6.41
N ARG A 122 14.10 -6.83 7.02
CA ARG A 122 15.40 -6.72 7.71
C ARG A 122 15.31 -6.94 9.21
N ASP A 123 14.12 -6.97 9.81
CA ASP A 123 13.93 -7.07 11.26
C ASP A 123 14.66 -8.28 11.87
N GLY A 124 14.54 -9.44 11.22
CA GLY A 124 15.16 -10.69 11.67
C GLY A 124 16.69 -10.67 11.74
N THR A 125 17.34 -9.70 11.11
CA THR A 125 18.80 -9.51 11.18
C THR A 125 19.24 -8.75 12.43
N ILE A 126 18.36 -7.93 13.01
CA ILE A 126 18.58 -7.22 14.27
C ILE A 126 18.18 -8.12 15.44
N SER A 127 16.98 -8.71 15.37
CA SER A 127 16.50 -9.66 16.37
C SER A 127 15.60 -10.70 15.72
N LYS A 128 15.90 -11.98 15.94
CA LYS A 128 15.12 -13.11 15.39
C LYS A 128 13.65 -13.09 15.82
N SER A 129 13.33 -12.49 16.97
CA SER A 129 11.97 -12.33 17.49
C SER A 129 11.41 -10.90 17.34
N GLY A 130 12.14 -10.02 16.65
CA GLY A 130 11.87 -8.58 16.59
C GLY A 130 11.07 -8.10 15.38
N PHE A 131 10.10 -8.87 14.87
CA PHE A 131 9.24 -8.37 13.78
C PHE A 131 8.51 -7.09 14.21
N GLY A 132 8.58 -6.05 13.38
CA GLY A 132 8.08 -4.71 13.66
C GLY A 132 9.16 -3.70 14.07
N ILE A 133 10.44 -4.08 14.18
CA ILE A 133 11.53 -3.14 14.50
C ILE A 133 11.61 -2.00 13.49
N ALA A 134 11.57 -2.28 12.18
CA ALA A 134 11.60 -1.24 11.15
C ALA A 134 10.43 -0.27 11.29
N ASN A 135 9.21 -0.78 11.53
CA ASN A 135 8.01 0.04 11.69
C ASN A 135 8.03 0.86 12.99
N MET A 136 8.49 0.27 14.10
CA MET A 136 8.65 0.99 15.36
C MET A 136 9.76 2.03 15.26
N THR A 137 10.83 1.75 14.51
CA THR A 137 11.89 2.74 14.23
C THR A 137 11.29 3.94 13.50
N ALA A 138 10.54 3.73 12.41
CA ALA A 138 9.83 4.80 11.70
C ALA A 138 8.92 5.61 12.65
N THR A 139 8.04 4.91 13.37
CA THR A 139 7.14 5.55 14.34
C THR A 139 7.90 6.43 15.32
N MET A 140 9.04 5.95 15.82
CA MET A 140 9.83 6.64 16.85
C MET A 140 10.74 7.74 16.29
N LEU A 141 11.05 7.78 14.99
CA LEU A 141 11.73 8.92 14.36
C LEU A 141 10.89 10.20 14.50
N GLU A 142 9.57 10.07 14.37
CA GLU A 142 8.64 11.20 14.48
C GLU A 142 8.36 11.64 15.92
N GLN A 143 9.04 11.07 16.92
CA GLN A 143 8.79 11.32 18.35
C GLN A 143 9.84 12.23 18.99
N GLY A 144 10.55 13.01 18.15
CA GLY A 144 11.54 13.98 18.58
C GLY A 144 12.98 13.60 18.27
N SER A 145 13.84 14.61 18.36
CA SER A 145 15.28 14.51 18.14
C SER A 145 16.04 14.74 19.44
N LYS A 146 17.36 14.67 19.39
CA LYS A 146 18.22 15.07 20.51
C LYS A 146 17.99 16.53 20.93
N ARG A 147 17.66 17.41 19.99
CA ARG A 147 17.46 18.86 20.23
C ARG A 147 16.03 19.21 20.62
N LEU A 148 15.05 18.44 20.16
CA LEU A 148 13.64 18.70 20.36
C LEU A 148 12.96 17.51 21.03
N ASP A 149 12.31 17.76 22.17
CA ASP A 149 11.36 16.78 22.71
C ASP A 149 10.17 16.58 21.76
N GLU A 150 9.34 15.58 22.05
CA GLU A 150 8.19 15.22 21.21
C GLU A 150 7.29 16.43 20.90
N ASN A 151 6.91 17.20 21.91
CA ASN A 151 5.99 18.31 21.74
C ASN A 151 6.64 19.46 20.95
N ALA A 152 7.92 19.74 21.18
CA ALA A 152 8.67 20.74 20.43
C ALA A 152 8.88 20.32 18.97
N PHE A 153 9.10 19.03 18.72
CA PHE A 153 9.21 18.48 17.37
C PHE A 153 7.88 18.60 16.61
N THR A 154 6.76 18.17 17.20
CA THR A 154 5.43 18.34 16.60
C THR A 154 5.10 19.81 16.34
N ARG A 155 5.35 20.70 17.30
CA ARG A 155 5.16 22.15 17.10
C ARG A 155 6.03 22.70 15.98
N ALA A 156 7.26 22.22 15.82
CA ALA A 156 8.13 22.65 14.73
C ALA A 156 7.55 22.24 13.36
N VAL A 157 7.06 21.00 13.22
CA VAL A 157 6.35 20.54 12.02
C VAL A 157 5.14 21.43 11.70
N GLU A 158 4.29 21.69 12.69
CA GLU A 158 3.09 22.52 12.53
C GLU A 158 3.43 23.98 12.19
N THR A 159 4.42 24.56 12.88
CA THR A 159 4.82 25.97 12.70
C THR A 159 5.44 26.20 11.32
N LEU A 160 6.20 25.24 10.82
CA LEU A 160 6.76 25.29 9.47
C LEU A 160 5.71 25.01 8.38
N GLY A 161 4.53 24.47 8.74
CA GLY A 161 3.49 24.12 7.79
C GLY A 161 3.89 22.99 6.83
N ILE A 162 4.72 22.05 7.31
CA ILE A 162 5.29 20.97 6.50
C ILE A 162 4.58 19.64 6.75
N SER A 163 4.70 18.73 5.78
CA SER A 163 4.39 17.32 5.98
C SER A 163 5.70 16.55 6.07
N LEU A 164 6.07 16.14 7.28
CA LEU A 164 7.27 15.33 7.55
C LEU A 164 6.82 14.01 8.17
N GLY A 165 7.31 12.89 7.65
CA GLY A 165 6.99 11.58 8.20
C GLY A 165 7.90 10.48 7.72
N SER A 166 7.76 9.30 8.31
CA SER A 166 8.51 8.12 7.97
C SER A 166 7.64 6.87 7.93
N SER A 167 8.05 5.87 7.16
CA SER A 167 7.27 4.64 7.00
C SER A 167 8.18 3.47 6.63
N ALA A 168 7.84 2.29 7.14
CA ALA A 168 8.52 1.05 6.80
C ALA A 168 7.55 0.04 6.17
N TYR A 169 7.96 -0.50 5.02
CA TYR A 169 7.23 -1.52 4.27
C TYR A 169 7.98 -2.86 4.35
N LYS A 170 7.76 -3.78 3.41
CA LYS A 170 8.51 -5.05 3.34
C LYS A 170 9.99 -4.81 2.98
N ASP A 171 10.22 -4.05 1.91
CA ASP A 171 11.57 -3.78 1.38
C ASP A 171 12.15 -2.46 1.80
N MET A 172 11.31 -1.43 1.90
CA MET A 172 11.75 -0.04 1.93
C MET A 172 11.40 0.64 3.25
N PHE A 173 12.30 1.51 3.69
CA PHE A 173 12.04 2.55 4.68
C PHE A 173 12.06 3.88 3.94
N ILE A 174 11.05 4.71 4.15
CA ILE A 174 10.92 5.99 3.47
C ILE A 174 10.84 7.08 4.54
N VAL A 175 11.60 8.15 4.35
CA VAL A 175 11.39 9.43 5.01
C VAL A 175 10.97 10.44 3.97
N SER A 176 9.81 11.04 4.16
CA SER A 176 9.20 11.97 3.21
C SER A 176 9.04 13.35 3.83
N LEU A 177 9.33 14.37 3.03
CA LEU A 177 9.15 15.77 3.38
C LEU A 177 8.44 16.51 2.24
N ARG A 178 7.39 17.26 2.58
CA ARG A 178 6.82 18.32 1.74
C ARG A 178 6.94 19.66 2.42
N SER A 179 7.50 20.64 1.72
CA SER A 179 7.67 22.02 2.18
C SER A 179 7.39 23.03 1.07
N LEU A 180 7.18 24.29 1.45
CA LEU A 180 7.35 25.41 0.53
C LEU A 180 8.79 25.46 0.01
N SER A 181 8.97 25.91 -1.23
CA SER A 181 10.25 25.84 -1.96
C SER A 181 11.22 26.99 -1.64
N ASP A 182 10.80 28.00 -0.89
CA ASP A 182 11.64 29.13 -0.54
C ASP A 182 12.49 28.84 0.71
N ASP A 183 13.73 29.32 0.70
CA ASP A 183 14.77 28.93 1.66
C ASP A 183 14.36 29.13 3.13
N LYS A 184 13.56 30.16 3.45
CA LYS A 184 13.10 30.41 4.83
C LYS A 184 12.20 29.31 5.38
N HIS A 185 11.57 28.50 4.53
CA HIS A 185 10.77 27.34 4.94
C HIS A 185 11.50 26.03 4.66
N LEU A 186 12.11 25.91 3.46
CA LEU A 186 12.73 24.67 3.02
C LEU A 186 13.94 24.28 3.87
N LEU A 187 14.83 25.22 4.20
CA LEU A 187 16.05 24.89 4.94
C LEU A 187 15.75 24.46 6.39
N PRO A 188 14.86 25.15 7.15
CA PRO A 188 14.43 24.65 8.46
C PRO A 188 13.71 23.30 8.39
N ALA A 189 12.94 23.05 7.33
CA ALA A 189 12.25 21.78 7.15
C ALA A 189 13.23 20.62 6.89
N VAL A 190 14.27 20.86 6.07
CA VAL A 190 15.35 19.91 5.85
C VAL A 190 16.17 19.68 7.11
N ASP A 191 16.51 20.74 7.86
CA ASP A 191 17.19 20.59 9.16
C ASP A 191 16.37 19.73 10.14
N LEU A 192 15.05 19.89 10.19
CA LEU A 192 14.20 19.03 11.02
C LEU A 192 14.20 17.56 10.54
N MET A 193 14.14 17.34 9.22
CA MET A 193 14.24 16.00 8.62
C MET A 193 15.59 15.33 8.89
N THR A 194 16.70 16.06 8.78
CA THR A 194 18.04 15.52 9.03
C THR A 194 18.23 15.22 10.51
N GLN A 195 17.81 16.12 11.42
CA GLN A 195 17.81 15.87 12.87
C GLN A 195 17.03 14.61 13.24
N MET A 196 15.85 14.42 12.63
CA MET A 196 15.04 13.21 12.82
C MET A 196 15.81 11.94 12.44
N LEU A 197 16.58 11.97 11.35
CA LEU A 197 17.34 10.82 10.85
C LEU A 197 18.63 10.56 11.62
N THR A 198 19.38 11.59 11.98
CA THR A 198 20.75 11.45 12.48
C THR A 198 20.81 11.37 14.00
N GLU A 199 19.94 12.11 14.68
CA GLU A 199 19.90 12.27 16.13
C GLU A 199 18.52 11.93 16.74
N PRO A 200 17.84 10.82 16.38
CA PRO A 200 16.53 10.50 16.95
C PRO A 200 16.62 10.27 18.46
N ARG A 201 15.62 10.74 19.21
CA ARG A 201 15.63 10.65 20.67
C ARG A 201 15.48 9.21 21.18
N PHE A 202 14.57 8.46 20.56
CA PHE A 202 14.15 7.12 20.98
C PHE A 202 13.92 7.01 22.49
N ASP A 203 13.12 7.92 23.04
CA ASP A 203 12.81 7.97 24.48
C ASP A 203 12.08 6.69 24.93
N GLU A 204 12.51 6.09 26.04
CA GLU A 204 11.98 4.80 26.51
C GLU A 204 10.51 4.87 26.93
N GLN A 205 10.10 5.99 27.54
CA GLN A 205 8.70 6.16 27.97
C GLN A 205 7.79 6.32 26.75
N ILE A 206 8.26 7.06 25.75
CA ILE A 206 7.54 7.24 24.48
C ILE A 206 7.49 5.93 23.70
N LEU A 207 8.57 5.15 23.69
CA LEU A 207 8.60 3.81 23.09
C LEU A 207 7.57 2.88 23.76
N ALA A 208 7.54 2.85 25.10
CA ALA A 208 6.57 2.05 25.85
C ALA A 208 5.12 2.43 25.50
N ARG A 209 4.84 3.73 25.40
CA ARG A 209 3.53 4.27 24.99
C ARG A 209 3.17 3.86 23.56
N ASN A 210 4.11 3.98 22.62
CA ASN A 210 3.89 3.61 21.22
C ASN A 210 3.71 2.11 21.03
N LYS A 211 4.45 1.27 21.76
CA LYS A 211 4.21 -0.18 21.83
C LYS A 211 2.81 -0.48 22.34
N ALA A 212 2.37 0.14 23.42
CA ALA A 212 1.03 -0.06 23.95
C ALA A 212 -0.06 0.33 22.92
N ARG A 213 0.10 1.48 22.25
CA ARG A 213 -0.80 1.93 21.17
C ARG A 213 -0.83 0.92 20.01
N LEU A 214 0.33 0.45 19.58
CA LEU A 214 0.43 -0.54 18.50
C LEU A 214 -0.22 -1.87 18.89
N LEU A 215 -0.05 -2.34 20.13
CA LEU A 215 -0.71 -3.56 20.62
C LEU A 215 -2.24 -3.45 20.59
N VAL A 216 -2.79 -2.27 20.93
CA VAL A 216 -4.24 -2.02 20.78
C VAL A 216 -4.64 -2.08 19.30
N GLY A 217 -3.86 -1.45 18.41
CA GLY A 217 -4.09 -1.52 16.96
C GLY A 217 -4.05 -2.94 16.41
N LEU A 218 -3.08 -3.75 16.84
CA LEU A 218 -2.98 -5.17 16.48
C LEU A 218 -4.16 -5.99 17.01
N GLN A 219 -4.68 -5.65 18.19
CA GLN A 219 -5.88 -6.30 18.72
C GLN A 219 -7.13 -5.92 17.92
N GLN A 220 -7.25 -4.66 17.48
CA GLN A 220 -8.31 -4.21 16.57
C GLN A 220 -8.18 -4.87 15.20
N GLN A 221 -6.96 -5.05 14.69
CA GLN A 221 -6.69 -5.73 13.43
C GLN A 221 -7.23 -7.17 13.40
N LYS A 222 -7.27 -7.86 14.54
CA LYS A 222 -7.88 -9.21 14.66
C LYS A 222 -9.40 -9.22 14.47
N GLN A 223 -10.03 -8.05 14.48
CA GLN A 223 -11.46 -7.88 14.22
C GLN A 223 -11.76 -7.51 12.76
N ASP A 224 -10.73 -7.42 11.92
CA ASP A 224 -10.86 -7.15 10.49
C ASP A 224 -10.56 -8.42 9.67
N PRO A 225 -11.55 -8.98 8.95
CA PRO A 225 -11.36 -10.22 8.19
C PRO A 225 -10.34 -10.06 7.04
N GLY A 226 -10.24 -8.87 6.44
CA GLY A 226 -9.25 -8.58 5.40
C GLY A 226 -7.81 -8.66 5.91
N SER A 227 -7.56 -8.10 7.09
CA SER A 227 -6.27 -8.16 7.76
C SER A 227 -5.90 -9.59 8.14
N LEU A 228 -6.84 -10.35 8.71
CA LEU A 228 -6.62 -11.78 9.01
C LEU A 228 -6.27 -12.56 7.75
N ALA A 229 -6.99 -12.31 6.64
CA ALA A 229 -6.73 -12.96 5.36
C ALA A 229 -5.32 -12.62 4.84
N SER A 230 -4.93 -11.35 4.86
CA SER A 230 -3.63 -10.88 4.36
C SER A 230 -2.45 -11.44 5.17
N ILE A 231 -2.60 -11.50 6.50
CA ILE A 231 -1.59 -12.07 7.41
C ILE A 231 -1.42 -13.56 7.14
N ALA A 232 -2.51 -14.32 7.08
CA ALA A 232 -2.46 -15.75 6.82
C ALA A 232 -1.96 -16.07 5.41
N PHE A 233 -2.38 -15.28 4.41
CA PHE A 233 -1.92 -15.40 3.03
C PHE A 233 -0.41 -15.18 2.96
N SER A 234 0.10 -14.10 3.54
CA SER A 234 1.54 -13.82 3.58
C SER A 234 2.32 -14.92 4.30
N LYS A 235 1.83 -15.40 5.44
CA LYS A 235 2.52 -16.44 6.21
C LYS A 235 2.61 -17.76 5.45
N ALA A 236 1.51 -18.20 4.85
CA ALA A 236 1.48 -19.45 4.08
C ALA A 236 2.25 -19.34 2.77
N LEU A 237 2.20 -18.18 2.10
CA LEU A 237 2.88 -17.97 0.81
C LEU A 237 4.41 -17.94 0.95
N TYR A 238 4.93 -17.34 2.02
CA TYR A 238 6.36 -17.09 2.19
C TYR A 238 7.04 -18.03 3.20
N GLY A 239 6.29 -18.71 4.07
CA GLY A 239 6.85 -19.64 5.07
C GLY A 239 7.80 -18.95 6.05
N ASP A 240 9.09 -19.24 5.92
CA ASP A 240 10.18 -18.67 6.74
C ASP A 240 10.88 -17.49 6.07
N HIS A 241 10.52 -17.15 4.83
CA HIS A 241 11.06 -15.99 4.14
C HIS A 241 10.67 -14.68 4.89
N PRO A 242 11.54 -13.65 4.95
CA PRO A 242 11.24 -12.43 5.70
C PRO A 242 9.92 -11.72 5.37
N TYR A 243 9.41 -11.86 4.14
CA TYR A 243 8.10 -11.33 3.75
C TYR A 243 6.90 -12.03 4.41
N ALA A 244 7.08 -13.15 5.12
CA ALA A 244 6.00 -13.87 5.78
C ALA A 244 5.33 -13.11 6.93
N HIS A 245 6.04 -12.16 7.55
CA HIS A 245 5.61 -11.49 8.77
C HIS A 245 5.04 -10.09 8.50
N PRO A 246 3.98 -9.63 9.19
CA PRO A 246 3.43 -8.30 8.99
C PRO A 246 4.48 -7.21 9.27
N SER A 247 4.52 -6.15 8.45
CA SER A 247 5.55 -5.12 8.58
C SER A 247 5.51 -4.38 9.91
N VAL A 248 4.32 -4.29 10.51
CA VAL A 248 4.05 -3.66 11.81
C VAL A 248 4.42 -4.57 13.00
N GLY A 249 4.81 -5.82 12.75
CA GLY A 249 5.05 -6.82 13.79
C GLY A 249 3.79 -7.58 14.19
N THR A 250 3.87 -8.23 15.35
CA THR A 250 2.85 -9.16 15.89
C THR A 250 2.63 -8.90 17.37
N LEU A 251 1.54 -9.43 17.94
CA LEU A 251 1.28 -9.32 19.38
C LEU A 251 2.40 -9.97 20.20
N GLU A 252 3.09 -10.95 19.63
CA GLU A 252 4.18 -11.68 20.25
C GLU A 252 5.52 -10.95 20.12
N SER A 253 5.78 -10.29 18.98
CA SER A 253 7.08 -9.64 18.72
C SER A 253 7.17 -8.22 19.27
N VAL A 254 6.10 -7.43 19.18
CA VAL A 254 6.11 -6.01 19.60
C VAL A 254 6.53 -5.82 21.06
N PRO A 255 6.08 -6.64 22.04
CA PRO A 255 6.52 -6.50 23.42
C PRO A 255 8.04 -6.65 23.62
N ASN A 256 8.73 -7.35 22.71
CA ASN A 256 10.17 -7.60 22.79
C ASN A 256 11.02 -6.53 22.10
N ILE A 257 10.38 -5.54 21.46
CA ILE A 257 11.11 -4.42 20.83
C ILE A 257 11.65 -3.50 21.90
N ASP A 258 12.96 -3.27 21.90
CA ASP A 258 13.64 -2.36 22.82
C ASP A 258 14.32 -1.19 22.08
N ARG A 259 14.77 -0.20 22.86
CA ARG A 259 15.41 1.01 22.33
C ARG A 259 16.71 0.70 21.58
N GLN A 260 17.51 -0.25 22.08
CA GLN A 260 18.79 -0.58 21.46
C GLN A 260 18.58 -1.18 20.08
N GLN A 261 17.55 -2.01 19.89
CA GLN A 261 17.20 -2.56 18.58
C GLN A 261 16.82 -1.47 17.56
N LEU A 262 16.15 -0.38 17.98
CA LEU A 262 15.86 0.76 17.09
C LEU A 262 17.15 1.49 16.67
N ILE A 263 18.07 1.67 17.63
CA ILE A 263 19.40 2.27 17.39
C ILE A 263 20.21 1.41 16.42
N ASP A 264 20.25 0.10 16.66
CA ASP A 264 20.99 -0.87 15.85
C ASP A 264 20.42 -0.92 14.43
N PHE A 265 19.09 -0.93 14.30
CA PHE A 265 18.41 -0.87 13.01
C PHE A 265 18.78 0.40 12.24
N LYS A 266 18.65 1.58 12.88
CA LYS A 266 19.00 2.88 12.30
C LYS A 266 20.45 2.89 11.84
N ASN A 267 21.38 2.48 12.70
CA ASN A 267 22.82 2.49 12.41
C ASN A 267 23.21 1.50 11.31
N ARG A 268 22.50 0.37 11.20
CA ARG A 268 22.78 -0.64 10.16
C ARG A 268 22.22 -0.23 8.81
N TYR A 269 21.01 0.34 8.77
CA TYR A 269 20.23 0.40 7.54
C TYR A 269 19.91 1.81 7.04
N LEU A 270 19.87 2.83 7.91
CA LEU A 270 19.66 4.22 7.52
C LEU A 270 21.01 4.91 7.27
N VAL A 271 21.69 4.44 6.22
CA VAL A 271 23.07 4.80 5.85
C VAL A 271 23.16 5.16 4.37
N ALA A 272 24.15 5.96 4.00
CA ALA A 272 24.33 6.48 2.64
C ALA A 272 24.46 5.37 1.59
N ALA A 273 25.23 4.32 1.86
CA ALA A 273 25.40 3.18 0.95
C ALA A 273 24.10 2.38 0.71
N ASN A 274 23.05 2.65 1.48
CA ASN A 274 21.76 1.97 1.40
C ASN A 274 20.62 2.90 0.99
N ALA A 275 20.93 4.17 0.65
CA ALA A 275 19.94 5.21 0.41
C ALA A 275 19.77 5.56 -1.08
N SER A 276 18.61 6.10 -1.43
CA SER A 276 18.30 6.72 -2.71
C SER A 276 17.38 7.91 -2.48
N LEU A 277 17.62 9.03 -3.16
CA LEU A 277 16.88 10.28 -2.97
C LEU A 277 16.04 10.62 -4.20
N ALA A 278 14.78 10.95 -4.00
CA ALA A 278 13.90 11.50 -5.01
C ALA A 278 13.45 12.90 -4.60
N MET A 279 13.44 13.83 -5.55
CA MET A 279 12.95 15.18 -5.33
C MET A 279 12.09 15.64 -6.51
N THR A 280 10.96 16.26 -6.22
CA THR A 280 10.11 16.89 -7.23
C THR A 280 9.64 18.24 -6.72
N GLY A 281 9.84 19.32 -7.48
CA GLY A 281 9.40 20.63 -6.98
C GLY A 281 10.01 21.83 -7.69
N ASN A 282 9.66 23.00 -7.18
CA ASN A 282 10.12 24.29 -7.68
C ASN A 282 11.55 24.61 -7.25
N LEU A 283 12.50 23.90 -7.86
CA LEU A 283 13.94 24.08 -7.67
C LEU A 283 14.64 24.09 -9.03
N THR A 284 15.75 24.81 -9.11
CA THR A 284 16.73 24.62 -10.17
C THR A 284 17.58 23.38 -9.89
N LEU A 285 18.27 22.82 -10.90
CA LEU A 285 19.21 21.71 -10.70
C LEU A 285 20.31 22.06 -9.68
N ALA A 286 20.79 23.31 -9.69
CA ALA A 286 21.81 23.76 -8.74
C ALA A 286 21.29 23.73 -7.29
N GLN A 287 20.07 24.23 -7.07
CA GLN A 287 19.41 24.17 -5.75
C GLN A 287 19.15 22.72 -5.33
N ALA A 288 18.65 21.88 -6.24
CA ALA A 288 18.41 20.46 -5.96
C ALA A 288 19.71 19.72 -5.58
N LYS A 289 20.83 20.00 -6.27
CA LYS A 289 22.14 19.43 -5.92
C LYS A 289 22.59 19.86 -4.53
N ASN A 290 22.49 21.15 -4.21
CA ASN A 290 22.87 21.65 -2.88
C ASN A 290 22.00 21.04 -1.78
N LEU A 291 20.68 21.00 -1.99
CA LEU A 291 19.72 20.41 -1.05
C LEU A 291 19.99 18.92 -0.82
N ALA A 292 20.33 18.18 -1.88
CA ALA A 292 20.69 16.77 -1.77
C ALA A 292 21.97 16.56 -0.95
N GLU A 293 22.97 17.44 -1.10
CA GLU A 293 24.17 17.41 -0.25
C GLU A 293 23.79 17.70 1.21
N GLU A 294 22.94 18.69 1.48
CA GLU A 294 22.50 19.03 2.84
C GLU A 294 21.73 17.88 3.52
N ILE A 295 20.77 17.26 2.81
CA ILE A 295 19.99 16.12 3.33
C ILE A 295 20.89 14.93 3.68
N THR A 296 21.97 14.74 2.92
CA THR A 296 22.76 13.52 2.97
C THR A 296 24.11 13.66 3.69
N ALA A 297 24.53 14.88 4.02
CA ALA A 297 25.85 15.17 4.59
C ALA A 297 26.16 14.36 5.86
N ASP A 298 25.16 14.24 6.74
CA ASP A 298 25.32 13.61 8.06
C ASP A 298 24.86 12.14 8.09
N LEU A 299 24.49 11.57 6.94
CA LEU A 299 24.21 10.14 6.86
C LEU A 299 25.51 9.34 7.02
N PRO A 300 25.57 8.37 7.94
CA PRO A 300 26.73 7.50 8.04
C PRO A 300 26.95 6.76 6.72
N ALA A 301 28.20 6.57 6.29
CA ALA A 301 28.51 5.87 5.05
C ALA A 301 27.90 4.44 5.02
N GLY A 302 28.15 3.67 6.08
CA GLY A 302 27.60 2.33 6.29
C GLY A 302 27.90 1.32 5.18
N GLN A 303 27.03 0.32 5.05
CA GLN A 303 27.11 -0.73 4.02
C GLN A 303 25.73 -0.95 3.42
N ALA A 304 25.69 -1.31 2.13
CA ALA A 304 24.46 -1.72 1.48
C ALA A 304 23.85 -2.96 2.15
N ALA A 305 22.52 -3.03 2.21
CA ALA A 305 21.83 -4.21 2.70
C ALA A 305 22.09 -5.42 1.79
N ALA A 306 22.33 -6.59 2.39
CA ALA A 306 22.48 -7.83 1.64
C ALA A 306 21.23 -8.15 0.81
N ALA A 307 21.38 -8.87 -0.30
CA ALA A 307 20.23 -9.34 -1.07
C ALA A 307 19.31 -10.22 -0.20
N LEU A 308 17.99 -10.09 -0.40
CA LEU A 308 17.03 -10.99 0.24
C LEU A 308 17.11 -12.38 -0.43
N PRO A 309 16.90 -13.48 0.32
CA PRO A 309 16.81 -14.80 -0.28
C PRO A 309 15.59 -14.88 -1.21
N GLU A 310 15.63 -15.74 -2.22
CA GLU A 310 14.45 -15.96 -3.07
C GLU A 310 13.43 -16.87 -2.34
N PRO A 311 12.14 -16.50 -2.28
CA PRO A 311 11.12 -17.34 -1.66
C PRO A 311 10.81 -18.57 -2.50
N LYS A 312 10.46 -19.67 -1.82
CA LYS A 312 10.13 -20.95 -2.46
C LYS A 312 8.65 -20.99 -2.85
N PRO A 313 8.30 -21.31 -4.11
CA PRO A 313 6.91 -21.44 -4.52
C PRO A 313 6.25 -22.65 -3.85
N LEU A 314 4.94 -22.54 -3.65
CA LEU A 314 4.10 -23.69 -3.29
C LEU A 314 4.07 -24.67 -4.47
N THR A 315 4.15 -25.96 -4.16
CA THR A 315 4.14 -27.05 -5.14
C THR A 315 2.80 -27.78 -5.22
N GLN A 316 1.86 -27.42 -4.36
CA GLN A 316 0.52 -28.00 -4.25
C GLN A 316 -0.45 -26.90 -3.82
N PRO A 317 -1.74 -26.99 -4.19
CA PRO A 317 -2.75 -26.06 -3.70
C PRO A 317 -2.87 -26.14 -2.17
N GLN A 318 -3.18 -25.01 -1.56
CA GLN A 318 -3.41 -24.93 -0.13
C GLN A 318 -4.66 -24.08 0.15
N HIS A 319 -5.57 -24.63 0.94
CA HIS A 319 -6.79 -23.95 1.36
C HIS A 319 -6.75 -23.72 2.87
N ILE A 320 -6.89 -22.47 3.27
CA ILE A 320 -6.91 -22.05 4.68
C ILE A 320 -8.23 -21.34 4.93
N HIS A 321 -8.96 -21.82 5.93
CA HIS A 321 -10.16 -21.14 6.42
C HIS A 321 -9.92 -20.66 7.86
N ILE A 322 -10.20 -19.38 8.10
CA ILE A 322 -10.19 -18.77 9.42
C ILE A 322 -11.65 -18.48 9.80
N PRO A 323 -12.19 -19.20 10.80
CA PRO A 323 -13.53 -18.93 11.29
C PRO A 323 -13.62 -17.50 11.82
N PHE A 324 -14.60 -16.74 11.31
CA PHE A 324 -14.82 -15.36 11.72
C PHE A 324 -16.32 -15.03 11.70
N PRO A 325 -16.90 -14.43 12.75
CA PRO A 325 -18.34 -14.19 12.83
C PRO A 325 -18.76 -12.97 11.98
N SER A 326 -18.75 -13.12 10.66
CA SER A 326 -19.17 -12.10 9.69
C SER A 326 -20.29 -12.63 8.79
N THR A 327 -21.08 -11.72 8.22
CA THR A 327 -22.12 -12.04 7.22
C THR A 327 -21.54 -12.30 5.82
N GLN A 328 -20.28 -11.91 5.60
CA GLN A 328 -19.54 -12.09 4.37
C GLN A 328 -18.24 -12.85 4.63
N THR A 329 -17.82 -13.65 3.66
CA THR A 329 -16.52 -14.30 3.62
C THR A 329 -15.58 -13.47 2.75
N THR A 330 -14.46 -13.04 3.32
CA THR A 330 -13.35 -12.45 2.57
C THR A 330 -12.49 -13.56 2.00
N VAL A 331 -12.11 -13.44 0.72
CA VAL A 331 -11.32 -14.41 -0.02
C VAL A 331 -10.07 -13.72 -0.58
N LEU A 332 -8.91 -14.31 -0.34
CA LEU A 332 -7.66 -14.02 -1.05
C LEU A 332 -7.16 -15.29 -1.70
N MET A 333 -6.90 -15.26 -3.00
CA MET A 333 -6.36 -16.39 -3.74
C MET A 333 -5.19 -15.96 -4.63
N GLY A 334 -4.16 -16.79 -4.75
CA GLY A 334 -3.03 -16.45 -5.59
C GLY A 334 -1.78 -17.27 -5.34
N GLN A 335 -0.63 -16.74 -5.74
CA GLN A 335 0.65 -17.46 -5.75
C GLN A 335 1.83 -16.49 -5.60
N LEU A 336 3.05 -17.03 -5.58
CA LEU A 336 4.24 -16.21 -5.74
C LEU A 336 4.27 -15.66 -7.16
N GLY A 337 4.35 -14.35 -7.25
CA GLY A 337 4.53 -13.59 -8.46
C GLY A 337 6.01 -13.41 -8.82
N GLU A 338 6.28 -12.32 -9.52
CA GLU A 338 7.60 -11.94 -9.99
C GLU A 338 8.22 -10.85 -9.09
N LYS A 339 9.55 -10.69 -9.16
CA LYS A 339 10.25 -9.54 -8.58
C LYS A 339 10.30 -8.38 -9.57
N ARG A 340 10.64 -7.17 -9.13
CA ARG A 340 10.70 -6.00 -10.04
C ARG A 340 11.71 -6.26 -11.17
N ALA A 341 11.29 -6.11 -12.42
CA ALA A 341 12.18 -6.26 -13.57
C ALA A 341 13.04 -5.01 -13.79
N THR A 342 14.35 -5.22 -13.94
CA THR A 342 15.33 -4.15 -14.17
C THR A 342 15.85 -4.14 -15.61
N ASP A 343 15.86 -5.28 -16.29
CA ASP A 343 16.26 -5.38 -17.70
C ASP A 343 15.07 -5.20 -18.66
N PRO A 344 15.32 -4.72 -19.91
CA PRO A 344 14.25 -4.44 -20.86
C PRO A 344 13.38 -5.64 -21.24
N GLN A 345 13.96 -6.85 -21.35
CA GLN A 345 13.23 -8.04 -21.76
C GLN A 345 12.26 -8.49 -20.68
N ALA A 346 12.70 -8.55 -19.43
CA ALA A 346 11.85 -8.85 -18.30
C ALA A 346 10.78 -7.77 -18.08
N GLN A 347 11.10 -6.50 -18.33
CA GLN A 347 10.13 -5.40 -18.30
C GLN A 347 9.04 -5.57 -19.35
N GLN A 348 9.39 -5.96 -20.59
CA GLN A 348 8.40 -6.26 -21.62
C GLN A 348 7.51 -7.44 -21.20
N LYS A 349 8.09 -8.51 -20.64
CA LYS A 349 7.30 -9.62 -20.10
C LYS A 349 6.34 -9.17 -18.99
N GLN A 350 6.78 -8.30 -18.09
CA GLN A 350 5.90 -7.73 -17.06
C GLN A 350 4.79 -6.85 -17.64
N THR A 351 5.08 -6.06 -18.69
CA THR A 351 4.05 -5.32 -19.42
C THR A 351 3.04 -6.26 -20.08
N ASN A 352 3.52 -7.32 -20.75
CA ASN A 352 2.65 -8.33 -21.37
C ASN A 352 1.73 -8.99 -20.32
N PHE A 353 2.28 -9.35 -19.16
CA PHE A 353 1.49 -9.86 -18.05
C PHE A 353 0.48 -8.83 -17.54
N ALA A 354 0.89 -7.57 -17.33
CA ALA A 354 0.01 -6.52 -16.82
C ALA A 354 -1.19 -6.27 -17.75
N VAL A 355 -0.97 -6.22 -19.07
CA VAL A 355 -2.06 -6.10 -20.06
C VAL A 355 -3.01 -7.30 -19.98
N GLY A 356 -2.48 -8.52 -19.97
CA GLY A 356 -3.32 -9.72 -19.87
C GLY A 356 -4.08 -9.79 -18.54
N ASN A 357 -3.43 -9.39 -17.44
CA ASN A 357 -4.03 -9.40 -16.12
C ASN A 357 -5.09 -8.32 -15.96
N GLU A 358 -4.98 -7.16 -16.61
CA GLU A 358 -6.02 -6.14 -16.55
C GLU A 358 -7.30 -6.64 -17.24
N VAL A 359 -7.19 -7.36 -18.37
CA VAL A 359 -8.36 -8.02 -18.99
C VAL A 359 -8.94 -9.12 -18.10
N LEU A 360 -8.10 -9.95 -17.48
CA LEU A 360 -8.56 -11.07 -16.67
C LEU A 360 -9.16 -10.61 -15.32
N ALA A 361 -8.38 -9.84 -14.58
CA ALA A 361 -8.55 -9.54 -13.17
C ALA A 361 -8.39 -8.04 -12.86
N GLY A 362 -8.51 -7.16 -13.84
CA GLY A 362 -8.59 -5.72 -13.62
C GLY A 362 -9.72 -5.33 -12.67
N GLY A 363 -9.64 -4.11 -12.12
CA GLY A 363 -10.64 -3.60 -11.19
C GLY A 363 -11.86 -2.96 -11.85
N ASP A 364 -11.82 -2.78 -13.17
CA ASP A 364 -12.90 -2.16 -13.93
C ASP A 364 -14.01 -3.15 -14.31
N PHE A 365 -15.12 -2.63 -14.85
CA PHE A 365 -16.27 -3.45 -15.26
C PHE A 365 -16.06 -4.22 -16.57
N ASN A 366 -14.92 -4.02 -17.26
CA ASN A 366 -14.59 -4.77 -18.48
C ASN A 366 -13.79 -6.04 -18.17
N ALA A 367 -13.11 -6.10 -17.02
CA ALA A 367 -12.36 -7.27 -16.60
C ALA A 367 -13.25 -8.52 -16.48
N ARG A 368 -12.76 -9.67 -16.98
CA ARG A 368 -13.53 -10.92 -17.05
C ARG A 368 -14.03 -11.39 -15.68
N LEU A 369 -13.21 -11.30 -14.63
CA LEU A 369 -13.64 -11.65 -13.27
C LEU A 369 -14.76 -10.74 -12.76
N MET A 370 -14.70 -9.43 -13.03
CA MET A 370 -15.76 -8.49 -12.69
C MET A 370 -17.04 -8.78 -13.48
N THR A 371 -16.94 -9.04 -14.78
CA THR A 371 -18.09 -9.41 -15.60
C THR A 371 -18.76 -10.68 -15.07
N GLU A 372 -18.01 -11.76 -14.89
CA GLU A 372 -18.62 -13.03 -14.51
C GLU A 372 -19.09 -13.04 -13.05
N VAL A 373 -18.20 -12.74 -12.10
CA VAL A 373 -18.47 -12.96 -10.67
C VAL A 373 -19.36 -11.86 -10.09
N ARG A 374 -19.21 -10.61 -10.56
CA ARG A 374 -20.04 -9.47 -10.12
C ARG A 374 -21.28 -9.29 -10.99
N GLN A 375 -21.16 -9.19 -12.32
CA GLN A 375 -22.29 -8.79 -13.18
C GLN A 375 -23.24 -9.95 -13.49
N ASN A 376 -22.70 -11.07 -13.97
CA ASN A 376 -23.52 -12.22 -14.38
C ASN A 376 -24.05 -13.00 -13.18
N LEU A 377 -23.18 -13.32 -12.22
CA LEU A 377 -23.52 -14.17 -11.07
C LEU A 377 -23.98 -13.39 -9.83
N GLY A 378 -23.63 -12.10 -9.70
CA GLY A 378 -24.01 -11.28 -8.56
C GLY A 378 -23.43 -11.75 -7.22
N TYR A 379 -22.30 -12.46 -7.21
CA TYR A 379 -21.74 -13.05 -6.01
C TYR A 379 -20.93 -12.08 -5.15
N THR A 380 -20.28 -11.11 -5.78
CA THR A 380 -19.44 -10.12 -5.09
C THR A 380 -19.84 -8.71 -5.49
N TYR A 381 -19.53 -7.74 -4.63
CA TYR A 381 -19.51 -6.35 -5.05
C TYR A 381 -18.29 -6.07 -5.93
N GLY A 382 -17.13 -6.65 -5.66
CA GLY A 382 -15.94 -6.41 -6.47
C GLY A 382 -14.95 -7.55 -6.36
N ILE A 383 -14.21 -7.77 -7.43
CA ILE A 383 -13.12 -8.73 -7.50
C ILE A 383 -12.03 -8.14 -8.38
N SER A 384 -10.79 -8.21 -7.92
CA SER A 384 -9.65 -7.76 -8.70
C SER A 384 -8.39 -8.50 -8.29
N GLY A 385 -7.41 -8.51 -9.18
CA GLY A 385 -6.13 -9.16 -8.97
C GLY A 385 -4.97 -8.34 -9.47
N SER A 386 -3.86 -8.38 -8.73
CA SER A 386 -2.66 -7.60 -9.07
C SER A 386 -1.38 -8.36 -8.75
N MET A 387 -0.37 -8.09 -9.57
CA MET A 387 1.02 -8.44 -9.30
C MET A 387 1.65 -7.33 -8.47
N ASN A 388 2.33 -7.66 -7.38
CA ASN A 388 3.03 -6.70 -6.53
C ASN A 388 4.53 -7.00 -6.50
N PRO A 389 5.32 -6.57 -7.51
CA PRO A 389 6.75 -6.86 -7.57
C PRO A 389 7.53 -6.13 -6.48
N MET A 390 8.43 -6.87 -5.83
CA MET A 390 9.31 -6.45 -4.73
C MET A 390 10.79 -6.70 -5.09
N LEU A 391 11.73 -6.48 -4.16
CA LEU A 391 13.15 -6.80 -4.34
C LEU A 391 13.38 -8.30 -4.56
N ALA A 392 12.77 -9.13 -3.72
CA ALA A 392 12.56 -10.55 -4.00
C ALA A 392 11.17 -10.75 -4.63
N ARG A 393 10.84 -11.98 -5.05
CA ARG A 393 9.54 -12.27 -5.68
C ARG A 393 8.38 -11.85 -4.76
N GLY A 394 7.50 -11.00 -5.29
CA GLY A 394 6.31 -10.54 -4.56
C GLY A 394 5.07 -11.40 -4.83
N PRO A 395 3.90 -11.08 -4.25
CA PRO A 395 2.70 -11.87 -4.46
C PRO A 395 1.97 -11.47 -5.75
N TYR A 396 1.36 -12.47 -6.39
CA TYR A 396 0.19 -12.26 -7.23
C TYR A 396 -1.04 -12.67 -6.41
N GLN A 397 -2.02 -11.78 -6.28
CA GLN A 397 -3.20 -12.01 -5.45
C GLN A 397 -4.45 -11.50 -6.14
N ILE A 398 -5.54 -12.26 -6.04
CA ILE A 398 -6.91 -11.90 -6.39
C ILE A 398 -7.71 -11.86 -5.09
N GLY A 399 -8.47 -10.79 -4.89
CA GLY A 399 -9.22 -10.56 -3.67
C GLY A 399 -10.67 -10.16 -3.94
N PHE A 400 -11.58 -10.68 -3.12
CA PHE A 400 -12.99 -10.30 -3.12
C PHE A 400 -13.66 -10.64 -1.78
N SER A 401 -14.89 -10.15 -1.58
CA SER A 401 -15.73 -10.53 -0.45
C SER A 401 -17.14 -10.88 -0.94
N THR A 402 -17.70 -11.96 -0.43
CA THR A 402 -18.98 -12.49 -0.88
C THR A 402 -19.82 -12.98 0.30
N ARG A 403 -21.11 -13.23 0.10
CA ARG A 403 -21.95 -13.85 1.13
C ARG A 403 -21.41 -15.23 1.50
N ASN A 404 -21.54 -15.62 2.77
CA ASN A 404 -21.05 -16.91 3.27
C ASN A 404 -21.56 -18.12 2.46
N ASP A 405 -22.82 -18.11 2.04
CA ASP A 405 -23.42 -19.20 1.27
C ASP A 405 -22.98 -19.25 -0.21
N LYS A 406 -22.32 -18.19 -0.70
CA LYS A 406 -21.81 -18.10 -2.07
C LYS A 406 -20.30 -18.22 -2.16
N ALA A 407 -19.58 -18.29 -1.04
CA ALA A 407 -18.13 -18.33 -0.99
C ALA A 407 -17.52 -19.42 -1.90
N ARG A 408 -18.00 -20.66 -1.79
CA ARG A 408 -17.50 -21.76 -2.62
C ARG A 408 -17.78 -21.55 -4.10
N ALA A 409 -19.02 -21.21 -4.44
CA ALA A 409 -19.43 -20.98 -5.82
C ALA A 409 -18.67 -19.81 -6.47
N ALA A 410 -18.38 -18.74 -5.72
CA ALA A 410 -17.60 -17.61 -6.19
C ALA A 410 -16.12 -17.93 -6.40
N ILE A 411 -15.52 -18.75 -5.53
CA ILE A 411 -14.16 -19.26 -5.72
C ILE A 411 -14.09 -20.12 -7.00
N ASP A 412 -15.01 -21.07 -7.15
CA ASP A 412 -15.04 -21.96 -8.31
C ASP A 412 -15.27 -21.18 -9.61
N ALA A 413 -16.19 -20.20 -9.62
CA ALA A 413 -16.42 -19.32 -10.76
C ALA A 413 -15.17 -18.51 -11.11
N SER A 414 -14.46 -17.98 -10.11
CA SER A 414 -13.21 -17.24 -10.33
C SER A 414 -12.12 -18.11 -10.94
N LEU A 415 -11.93 -19.32 -10.42
CA LEU A 415 -10.99 -20.31 -10.98
C LEU A 415 -11.35 -20.71 -12.41
N ASN A 416 -12.65 -20.89 -12.71
CA ASN A 416 -13.11 -21.21 -14.05
C ASN A 416 -12.78 -20.09 -15.05
N VAL A 417 -13.04 -18.84 -14.70
CA VAL A 417 -12.70 -17.67 -15.55
C VAL A 417 -11.20 -17.59 -15.81
N ILE A 418 -10.38 -17.82 -14.79
CA ILE A 418 -8.92 -17.88 -14.93
C ILE A 418 -8.54 -19.00 -15.89
N ASN A 419 -8.99 -20.23 -15.65
CA ASN A 419 -8.65 -21.39 -16.48
C ASN A 419 -9.09 -21.23 -17.93
N GLU A 420 -10.32 -20.76 -18.17
CA GLU A 420 -10.82 -20.47 -19.51
C GLU A 420 -9.99 -19.39 -20.22
N THR A 421 -9.53 -18.39 -19.48
CA THR A 421 -8.68 -17.32 -20.04
C THR A 421 -7.27 -17.82 -20.36
N LEU A 422 -6.72 -18.77 -19.58
CA LEU A 422 -5.44 -19.40 -19.89
C LEU A 422 -5.53 -20.35 -21.10
N ASP A 423 -6.65 -21.06 -21.24
CA ASP A 423 -6.92 -21.98 -22.35
C ASP A 423 -7.17 -21.22 -23.67
N LYS A 424 -8.18 -20.34 -23.68
CA LYS A 424 -8.64 -19.65 -24.89
C LYS A 424 -7.84 -18.38 -25.20
N GLY A 425 -7.19 -17.80 -24.20
CA GLY A 425 -6.56 -16.49 -24.29
C GLY A 425 -7.56 -15.32 -24.18
N ILE A 426 -7.00 -14.13 -24.09
CA ILE A 426 -7.71 -12.87 -24.34
C ILE A 426 -7.84 -12.62 -25.85
N THR A 427 -8.80 -11.78 -26.22
CA THR A 427 -9.08 -11.37 -27.60
C THR A 427 -8.29 -10.11 -27.99
N SER A 428 -8.21 -9.86 -29.30
CA SER A 428 -7.59 -8.63 -29.82
C SER A 428 -8.34 -7.37 -29.36
N ASP A 429 -9.67 -7.43 -29.25
CA ASP A 429 -10.48 -6.27 -28.87
C ASP A 429 -10.30 -5.94 -27.37
N GLU A 430 -10.31 -6.97 -26.50
CA GLU A 430 -9.99 -6.80 -25.08
C GLU A 430 -8.58 -6.23 -24.88
N MET A 431 -7.59 -6.76 -25.62
CA MET A 431 -6.22 -6.26 -25.57
C MET A 431 -6.16 -4.81 -26.03
N LYS A 432 -6.78 -4.47 -27.16
CA LYS A 432 -6.79 -3.12 -27.70
C LYS A 432 -7.40 -2.14 -26.69
N LEU A 433 -8.60 -2.43 -26.18
CA LEU A 433 -9.27 -1.61 -25.18
C LEU A 433 -8.38 -1.38 -23.95
N THR A 434 -7.75 -2.44 -23.45
CA THR A 434 -6.86 -2.37 -22.29
C THR A 434 -5.62 -1.53 -22.57
N THR A 435 -4.96 -1.74 -23.71
CA THR A 435 -3.76 -0.95 -24.07
C THR A 435 -4.11 0.53 -24.28
N ASP A 436 -5.26 0.84 -24.87
CA ASP A 436 -5.74 2.21 -25.01
C ASP A 436 -6.02 2.84 -23.64
N ASN A 437 -6.67 2.12 -22.71
CA ASN A 437 -6.89 2.58 -21.34
C ASN A 437 -5.58 2.82 -20.57
N LEU A 438 -4.61 1.91 -20.69
CA LEU A 438 -3.31 2.04 -20.02
C LEU A 438 -2.49 3.22 -20.56
N LYS A 439 -2.51 3.46 -21.88
CA LYS A 439 -1.87 4.65 -22.48
C LYS A 439 -2.56 5.93 -22.01
N ASN A 440 -3.88 5.96 -22.02
CA ASN A 440 -4.66 7.16 -21.69
C ASN A 440 -4.63 7.52 -20.20
N SER A 441 -4.49 6.53 -19.32
CA SER A 441 -4.37 6.75 -17.88
C SER A 441 -2.94 7.03 -17.43
N PHE A 442 -1.92 6.72 -18.25
CA PHE A 442 -0.52 6.90 -17.87
C PHE A 442 -0.16 8.34 -17.44
N PRO A 443 -0.60 9.41 -18.14
CA PRO A 443 -0.33 10.79 -17.70
C PRO A 443 -0.85 11.11 -16.30
N MET A 444 -1.94 10.47 -15.86
CA MET A 444 -2.51 10.71 -14.53
C MET A 444 -1.53 10.33 -13.42
N GLY A 445 -0.64 9.36 -13.66
CA GLY A 445 0.38 8.93 -12.70
C GLY A 445 1.39 10.01 -12.34
N PHE A 446 1.55 11.02 -13.19
CA PHE A 446 2.47 12.15 -12.98
C PHE A 446 1.77 13.52 -13.09
N ALA A 447 0.44 13.55 -12.87
CA ALA A 447 -0.35 14.78 -12.86
C ALA A 447 -0.18 15.63 -11.57
N SER A 448 0.63 15.17 -10.60
CA SER A 448 0.92 15.89 -9.37
C SER A 448 2.37 15.68 -8.93
N ASN A 449 2.93 16.60 -8.14
CA ASN A 449 4.28 16.46 -7.58
C ASN A 449 4.43 15.18 -6.75
N ALA A 450 3.41 14.80 -5.97
CA ALA A 450 3.42 13.54 -5.21
C ALA A 450 3.47 12.31 -6.13
N GLY A 451 2.68 12.31 -7.22
CA GLY A 451 2.68 11.23 -8.20
C GLY A 451 4.03 11.07 -8.88
N ILE A 452 4.62 12.18 -9.35
CA ILE A 452 5.96 12.23 -9.92
C ILE A 452 7.01 11.73 -8.91
N ASN A 453 7.00 12.28 -7.68
CA ASN A 453 7.99 11.93 -6.66
C ASN A 453 7.92 10.46 -6.26
N SER A 454 6.69 9.91 -6.14
CA SER A 454 6.48 8.50 -5.87
C SER A 454 7.07 7.60 -6.97
N LEU A 455 6.86 8.00 -8.24
CA LEU A 455 7.32 7.28 -9.42
C LEU A 455 8.85 7.29 -9.54
N ILE A 456 9.48 8.46 -9.48
CA ILE A 456 10.94 8.55 -9.55
C ILE A 456 11.60 7.97 -8.29
N GLY A 457 10.97 8.05 -7.12
CA GLY A 457 11.44 7.37 -5.91
C GLY A 457 11.41 5.86 -6.04
N MET A 458 10.37 5.31 -6.68
CA MET A 458 10.30 3.87 -7.00
C MET A 458 11.39 3.48 -7.98
N MET A 459 11.56 4.25 -9.06
CA MET A 459 12.61 4.03 -10.05
C MET A 459 13.99 4.05 -9.42
N ASN A 460 14.29 5.04 -8.58
CA ASN A 460 15.59 5.17 -7.95
C ASN A 460 15.87 4.00 -6.99
N PHE A 461 14.89 3.64 -6.15
CA PHE A 461 15.01 2.51 -5.22
C PHE A 461 15.29 1.18 -5.92
N TYR A 462 14.58 0.90 -7.02
CA TYR A 462 14.77 -0.32 -7.81
C TYR A 462 15.86 -0.18 -8.89
N GLN A 463 16.59 0.94 -8.92
CA GLN A 463 17.67 1.22 -9.87
C GLN A 463 17.24 1.08 -11.34
N LEU A 464 16.04 1.55 -11.65
CA LEU A 464 15.49 1.55 -13.01
C LEU A 464 16.13 2.67 -13.84
N PRO A 465 16.32 2.46 -15.15
CA PRO A 465 16.90 3.48 -16.02
C PRO A 465 15.94 4.68 -16.17
N ASN A 466 16.47 5.88 -16.42
CA ASN A 466 15.65 7.08 -16.70
C ASN A 466 14.68 6.87 -17.87
N SER A 467 15.04 6.01 -18.83
CA SER A 467 14.19 5.64 -19.96
C SER A 467 13.01 4.73 -19.60
N TYR A 468 12.87 4.33 -18.33
CA TYR A 468 11.79 3.44 -17.90
C TYR A 468 10.40 4.01 -18.21
N LEU A 469 10.20 5.32 -18.00
CA LEU A 469 8.95 6.03 -18.27
C LEU A 469 8.73 6.30 -19.75
N THR A 470 9.74 6.81 -20.45
CA THR A 470 9.65 7.05 -21.90
C THR A 470 9.36 5.75 -22.64
N ASN A 471 9.97 4.64 -22.23
CA ASN A 471 9.76 3.34 -22.83
C ASN A 471 8.45 2.68 -22.39
N TYR A 472 7.72 3.19 -21.39
CA TYR A 472 6.50 2.54 -20.91
C TYR A 472 5.43 2.47 -22.00
N VAL A 473 5.16 3.60 -22.67
CA VAL A 473 4.22 3.66 -23.79
C VAL A 473 4.67 2.75 -24.93
N ASN A 474 5.97 2.78 -25.28
CA ASN A 474 6.54 1.89 -26.29
C ASN A 474 6.34 0.41 -25.94
N ARG A 475 6.52 0.02 -24.67
CA ARG A 475 6.28 -1.37 -24.23
C ARG A 475 4.81 -1.77 -24.39
N ILE A 476 3.88 -0.85 -24.14
CA ILE A 476 2.44 -1.08 -24.35
C ILE A 476 2.12 -1.21 -25.84
N GLU A 477 2.68 -0.34 -26.69
CA GLU A 477 2.41 -0.37 -28.13
C GLU A 477 3.00 -1.61 -28.82
N GLN A 478 4.07 -2.18 -28.26
CA GLN A 478 4.75 -3.36 -28.79
C GLN A 478 4.14 -4.69 -28.31
N VAL A 479 3.13 -4.68 -27.43
CA VAL A 479 2.52 -5.93 -26.97
C VAL A 479 1.90 -6.68 -28.13
N LYS A 480 2.15 -7.99 -28.18
CA LYS A 480 1.51 -8.89 -29.15
C LYS A 480 0.56 -9.82 -28.44
N LEU A 481 -0.62 -10.02 -29.01
CA LEU A 481 -1.67 -10.87 -28.44
C LEU A 481 -1.15 -12.27 -28.08
N SER A 482 -0.34 -12.87 -28.95
CA SER A 482 0.27 -14.17 -28.72
C SER A 482 1.21 -14.17 -27.51
N GLU A 483 2.02 -13.13 -27.34
CA GLU A 483 2.97 -12.99 -26.24
C GLU A 483 2.27 -12.69 -24.91
N VAL A 484 1.19 -11.90 -24.92
CA VAL A 484 0.34 -11.67 -23.74
C VAL A 484 -0.30 -12.97 -23.26
N ASN A 485 -0.96 -13.70 -24.18
CA ASN A 485 -1.58 -14.98 -23.87
C ASN A 485 -0.57 -16.03 -23.39
N GLN A 486 0.60 -16.09 -24.03
CA GLN A 486 1.67 -16.98 -23.60
C GLN A 486 2.19 -16.60 -22.20
N THR A 487 2.39 -15.31 -21.94
CA THR A 487 2.88 -14.83 -20.64
C THR A 487 1.90 -15.17 -19.52
N LEU A 488 0.59 -15.04 -19.75
CA LEU A 488 -0.43 -15.46 -18.78
C LEU A 488 -0.32 -16.97 -18.47
N ARG A 489 -0.25 -17.82 -19.49
CA ARG A 489 -0.09 -19.29 -19.34
C ARG A 489 1.19 -19.69 -18.62
N ASP A 490 2.30 -19.00 -18.90
CA ASP A 490 3.59 -19.30 -18.28
C ASP A 490 3.60 -18.89 -16.81
N THR A 491 2.92 -17.80 -16.47
CA THR A 491 3.01 -17.16 -15.14
C THR A 491 1.97 -17.70 -14.17
N LEU A 492 0.71 -17.84 -14.59
CA LEU A 492 -0.39 -18.23 -13.71
C LEU A 492 -0.53 -19.75 -13.66
N LYS A 493 -0.53 -20.30 -12.45
CA LYS A 493 -0.71 -21.73 -12.14
C LYS A 493 -1.87 -21.87 -11.13
N PRO A 494 -3.14 -21.72 -11.57
CA PRO A 494 -4.31 -21.73 -10.67
C PRO A 494 -4.41 -23.01 -9.83
N ASP A 495 -3.95 -24.15 -10.34
CA ASP A 495 -3.90 -25.41 -9.61
C ASP A 495 -3.01 -25.38 -8.36
N ASN A 496 -2.08 -24.43 -8.29
CA ASN A 496 -1.16 -24.23 -7.15
C ASN A 496 -1.55 -23.02 -6.30
N PHE A 497 -2.73 -22.41 -6.51
CA PHE A 497 -3.12 -21.25 -5.74
C PHE A 497 -3.27 -21.59 -4.26
N LEU A 498 -2.72 -20.70 -3.44
CA LEU A 498 -3.10 -20.57 -2.04
C LEU A 498 -4.42 -19.82 -2.00
N ILE A 499 -5.43 -20.38 -1.32
CA ILE A 499 -6.73 -19.76 -1.10
C ILE A 499 -6.95 -19.61 0.40
N VAL A 500 -7.02 -18.37 0.86
CA VAL A 500 -7.35 -18.01 2.24
C VAL A 500 -8.75 -17.45 2.28
N THR A 501 -9.56 -17.97 3.20
CA THR A 501 -10.92 -17.48 3.44
C THR A 501 -11.10 -17.11 4.90
N VAL A 502 -11.81 -16.02 5.15
CA VAL A 502 -12.12 -15.54 6.50
C VAL A 502 -13.61 -15.22 6.57
N GLY A 503 -14.37 -16.02 7.32
CA GLY A 503 -15.82 -15.91 7.40
C GLY A 503 -16.46 -16.97 8.29
N GLU A 504 -17.78 -16.95 8.43
CA GLU A 504 -18.49 -17.82 9.39
C GLU A 504 -18.51 -19.28 8.92
N VAL A 505 -18.61 -19.48 7.60
CA VAL A 505 -18.79 -20.79 6.98
C VAL A 505 -17.55 -21.16 6.21
N ASN A 506 -17.00 -22.33 6.51
CA ASN A 506 -15.91 -22.93 5.76
C ASN A 506 -16.42 -23.35 4.36
N PRO A 507 -15.90 -22.77 3.26
CA PRO A 507 -16.36 -23.09 1.90
C PRO A 507 -16.08 -24.54 1.47
N TRP A 508 -15.21 -25.26 2.17
CA TRP A 508 -14.86 -26.65 1.87
C TRP A 508 -15.62 -27.67 2.73
N ASP A 509 -16.47 -27.22 3.67
CA ASP A 509 -17.29 -28.12 4.50
C ASP A 509 -18.65 -28.43 3.83
N GLU A 510 -18.73 -29.56 3.12
CA GLU A 510 -19.92 -29.99 2.36
C GLU A 510 -21.22 -30.17 3.21
N LYS A 511 -21.11 -30.38 4.52
CA LYS A 511 -22.26 -30.68 5.41
C LYS A 511 -23.03 -29.46 5.91
N LYS A 512 -22.46 -28.25 5.87
CA LYS A 512 -23.12 -27.02 6.38
C LYS A 512 -23.71 -26.14 5.27
N ALA A 513 -23.18 -26.22 4.04
CA ALA A 513 -23.67 -25.43 2.91
C ALA A 513 -25.13 -25.75 2.51
N LYS A 514 -25.59 -26.99 2.73
CA LYS A 514 -26.96 -27.43 2.39
C LYS A 514 -28.04 -27.16 3.46
N LYS A 515 -27.68 -26.66 4.64
CA LYS A 515 -28.64 -26.48 5.76
C LYS A 515 -29.26 -25.08 5.86
N LYS A 516 -28.87 -24.14 4.99
CA LYS A 516 -29.40 -22.77 4.95
C LYS A 516 -29.82 -22.29 3.54
N SER A 517 -29.88 -23.20 2.56
CA SER A 517 -30.44 -22.90 1.22
C SER A 517 -31.95 -22.99 1.22
#